data_AF-A0A9P4KCQ5-F1
#
_entry.id   AF-A0A9P4KCQ5-F1
#
_cell.length_a   1.000
_cell.length_b   1.000
_cell.length_c   1.000
_cell.angle_alpha   90.00
_cell.angle_beta   90.00
_cell.angle_gamma   90.00
#
_symmetry.space_group_name_H-M   'P 1'
#
loop_
_entity.id
_entity.type
_entity.pdbx_description
1 polymer ?
#
loop_
_entity_poly.entity_id
_entity_poly.type
_entity_poly.pdbx_seq_one_letter_code
_entity_poly.pdbx_strand_id
1 'polypeptide(L)'
;MSGTFRMKNQIKPVKRDRERIETVKARIAHLEQKAREQLRRESQDEYDGIVHDTVYHIWRSTRKDVDGIWRCEKCNLENEIVKIPGKYPLGFLQCRLCKETWSPRCVTTNVLKHAHLIANDELSLPFYKSKDNPHGVICGDCGLSVRALPDINDREVLTSSTRINLAFPSSCPCGAHWSPSWIYFRIDDNSDYRYGDPDVTYAASLEQCLSISMEKLENSGNVGVVCQETRARELRHSGQISVRSSIYARANLLYTALPYDKSYFSKYKRNQIAPCLGFTRPIQAY
;
A
#
# COMPACT_ATOMS: atom_id res chain seq x y z
N MET A 1 54.50 -88.93 -17.61
CA MET A 1 54.34 -88.11 -16.39
C MET A 1 53.49 -86.89 -16.73
N SER A 2 52.16 -87.02 -16.60
CA SER A 2 51.21 -85.95 -16.95
C SER A 2 50.73 -85.27 -15.67
N GLY A 3 51.24 -84.07 -15.41
CA GLY A 3 50.86 -83.26 -14.25
C GLY A 3 49.63 -82.41 -14.54
N THR A 4 48.50 -82.74 -13.93
CA THR A 4 47.28 -81.93 -13.94
C THR A 4 47.48 -80.66 -13.10
N PHE A 5 47.65 -79.52 -13.76
CA PHE A 5 47.76 -78.20 -13.14
C PHE A 5 46.36 -77.71 -12.70
N ARG A 6 46.09 -77.80 -11.40
CA ARG A 6 44.81 -77.35 -10.80
C ARG A 6 44.87 -75.82 -10.61
N MET A 7 44.35 -75.05 -11.57
CA MET A 7 44.06 -73.62 -11.37
C MET A 7 42.92 -73.49 -10.33
N LYS A 8 43.28 -73.28 -9.06
CA LYS A 8 42.34 -72.86 -8.03
C LYS A 8 41.99 -71.39 -8.29
N ASN A 9 40.91 -71.19 -9.04
CA ASN A 9 40.33 -69.90 -9.39
C ASN A 9 40.17 -68.97 -8.17
N GLN A 10 40.94 -67.88 -8.16
CA GLN A 10 40.90 -66.78 -7.20
C GLN A 10 39.74 -65.80 -7.49
N ILE A 11 38.51 -66.29 -7.63
CA ILE A 11 37.31 -65.44 -7.85
C ILE A 11 36.64 -65.17 -6.50
N LYS A 12 37.33 -64.47 -5.59
CA LYS A 12 36.74 -64.00 -4.31
C LYS A 12 36.82 -62.49 -4.02
N PRO A 13 37.56 -61.61 -4.74
CA PRO A 13 37.57 -60.18 -4.40
C PRO A 13 36.32 -59.41 -4.89
N VAL A 14 35.68 -59.84 -5.99
CA VAL A 14 34.61 -59.06 -6.67
C VAL A 14 33.35 -58.85 -5.82
N LYS A 15 32.98 -59.82 -4.98
CA LYS A 15 31.77 -59.71 -4.16
C LYS A 15 31.91 -58.64 -3.06
N ARG A 16 33.08 -58.58 -2.42
CA ARG A 16 33.37 -57.63 -1.35
C ARG A 16 33.44 -56.19 -1.87
N ASP A 17 33.98 -56.01 -3.07
CA ASP A 17 34.05 -54.69 -3.69
C ASP A 17 32.66 -54.21 -4.16
N ARG A 18 31.81 -55.12 -4.63
CA ARG A 18 30.41 -54.79 -4.95
C ARG A 18 29.64 -54.31 -3.71
N GLU A 19 29.78 -55.00 -2.58
CA GLU A 19 29.14 -54.59 -1.31
C GLU A 19 29.65 -53.23 -0.84
N ARG A 20 30.95 -52.95 -0.98
CA ARG A 20 31.55 -51.64 -0.67
C ARG A 20 31.02 -50.54 -1.59
N ILE A 21 30.91 -50.79 -2.89
CA ILE A 21 30.37 -49.83 -3.86
C ILE A 21 28.91 -49.50 -3.53
N GLU A 22 28.08 -50.49 -3.26
CA GLU A 22 26.67 -50.24 -2.91
C GLU A 22 26.53 -49.48 -1.58
N THR A 23 27.40 -49.77 -0.60
CA THR A 23 27.44 -49.00 0.66
C THR A 23 27.82 -47.53 0.42
N VAL A 24 28.80 -47.26 -0.44
CA VAL A 24 29.21 -45.90 -0.77
C VAL A 24 28.11 -45.15 -1.53
N LYS A 25 27.45 -45.80 -2.50
CA LYS A 25 26.31 -45.21 -3.23
C LYS A 25 25.17 -44.82 -2.30
N ALA A 26 24.79 -45.70 -1.37
CA ALA A 26 23.75 -45.41 -0.38
C ALA A 26 24.11 -44.20 0.49
N ARG A 27 25.39 -44.07 0.88
CA ARG A 27 25.87 -42.93 1.67
C ARG A 27 25.85 -41.62 0.89
N ILE A 28 26.18 -41.64 -0.41
CA ILE A 28 26.10 -40.45 -1.28
C ILE A 28 24.64 -39.99 -1.42
N ALA A 29 23.72 -40.90 -1.74
CA ALA A 29 22.30 -40.58 -1.88
C ALA A 29 21.70 -39.96 -0.61
N HIS A 30 22.06 -40.50 0.56
CA HIS A 30 21.63 -39.95 1.84
C HIS A 30 22.18 -38.53 2.09
N LEU A 31 23.43 -38.25 1.72
CA LEU A 31 24.02 -36.91 1.86
C LEU A 31 23.37 -35.90 0.91
N GLU A 32 23.07 -36.31 -0.33
CA GLU A 32 22.38 -35.45 -1.30
C GLU A 32 20.96 -35.09 -0.82
N GLN A 33 20.22 -36.05 -0.27
CA GLN A 33 18.90 -35.79 0.31
C GLN A 33 19.00 -34.80 1.48
N LYS A 34 19.97 -34.99 2.38
CA LYS A 34 20.19 -34.10 3.51
C LYS A 34 20.55 -32.68 3.07
N ALA A 35 21.39 -32.53 2.03
CA ALA A 35 21.74 -31.23 1.47
C ALA A 35 20.54 -30.52 0.84
N ARG A 36 19.69 -31.24 0.09
CA ARG A 36 18.45 -30.67 -0.47
C ARG A 36 17.49 -30.20 0.61
N GLU A 37 17.35 -30.95 1.70
CA GLU A 37 16.47 -30.57 2.80
C GLU A 37 17.01 -29.37 3.58
N GLN A 38 18.33 -29.26 3.75
CA GLN A 38 18.98 -28.09 4.34
C GLN A 38 18.77 -26.84 3.49
N LEU A 39 19.01 -26.92 2.17
CA LEU A 39 18.70 -25.83 1.23
C LEU A 39 17.23 -25.39 1.31
N ARG A 40 16.30 -26.35 1.44
CA ARG A 40 14.88 -26.04 1.58
C ARG A 40 14.56 -25.30 2.88
N ARG A 41 15.24 -25.63 3.99
CA ARG A 41 15.10 -24.93 5.28
C ARG A 41 15.70 -23.53 5.21
N GLU A 42 16.92 -23.40 4.67
CA GLU A 42 17.59 -22.11 4.51
C GLU A 42 16.78 -21.15 3.61
N SER A 43 16.21 -21.63 2.50
CA SER A 43 15.31 -20.81 1.66
C SER A 43 14.01 -20.42 2.35
N GLN A 44 13.52 -21.23 3.28
CA GLN A 44 12.29 -20.94 4.03
C GLN A 44 12.55 -19.94 5.17
N ASP A 45 13.68 -20.08 5.87
CA ASP A 45 14.11 -19.13 6.90
C ASP A 45 14.50 -17.76 6.32
N GLU A 46 15.09 -17.71 5.11
CA GLU A 46 15.35 -16.46 4.38
C GLU A 46 14.04 -15.76 4.00
N TYR A 47 13.01 -16.52 3.60
CA TYR A 47 11.70 -15.96 3.27
C TYR A 47 10.96 -15.45 4.53
N ASP A 48 10.97 -16.21 5.62
CA ASP A 48 10.29 -15.84 6.87
C ASP A 48 11.02 -14.70 7.61
N GLY A 49 12.36 -14.63 7.52
CA GLY A 49 13.18 -13.54 8.06
C GLY A 49 12.94 -12.19 7.35
N ILE A 50 12.75 -12.20 6.03
CA ILE A 50 12.37 -10.99 5.27
C ILE A 50 10.96 -10.53 5.66
N VAL A 51 10.05 -11.46 5.98
CA VAL A 51 8.66 -11.12 6.35
C VAL A 51 8.54 -10.61 7.79
N HIS A 52 9.44 -11.01 8.71
CA HIS A 52 9.36 -10.58 10.11
C HIS A 52 10.23 -9.35 10.46
N ASP A 53 11.38 -9.14 9.84
CA ASP A 53 12.27 -8.02 10.18
C ASP A 53 11.96 -6.72 9.39
N THR A 54 11.23 -6.83 8.27
CA THR A 54 10.74 -5.65 7.52
C THR A 54 9.48 -5.00 8.12
N VAL A 55 8.85 -5.62 9.12
CA VAL A 55 7.55 -5.13 9.65
C VAL A 55 7.73 -4.14 10.81
N TYR A 56 8.90 -4.05 11.46
CA TYR A 56 9.06 -3.21 12.66
C TYR A 56 10.34 -2.39 12.81
N HIS A 57 11.22 -2.32 11.80
CA HIS A 57 12.09 -1.16 11.73
C HIS A 57 11.24 0.05 11.36
N ILE A 58 10.75 0.74 12.39
CA ILE A 58 10.30 2.13 12.37
C ILE A 58 11.51 2.95 11.93
N TRP A 59 11.81 2.91 10.64
CA TRP A 59 12.60 3.93 9.99
C TRP A 59 11.92 5.24 10.39
N ARG A 60 12.68 6.15 11.00
CA ARG A 60 12.36 7.57 10.92
C ARG A 60 12.52 7.92 9.45
N SER A 61 11.55 7.50 8.65
CA SER A 61 11.49 7.80 7.24
C SER A 61 11.44 9.30 7.17
N THR A 62 12.49 9.89 6.61
CA THR A 62 12.38 11.30 6.27
C THR A 62 11.35 11.38 5.15
N ARG A 63 10.59 12.48 5.01
CA ARG A 63 9.61 12.62 3.91
C ARG A 63 10.21 12.38 2.51
N LYS A 64 11.55 12.31 2.37
CA LYS A 64 12.28 11.99 1.14
C LYS A 64 12.29 10.51 0.78
N ASP A 65 12.09 9.61 1.74
CA ASP A 65 12.19 8.16 1.53
C ASP A 65 10.82 7.51 1.21
N VAL A 66 9.75 8.32 1.22
CA VAL A 66 8.37 7.86 0.98
C VAL A 66 7.88 8.28 -0.40
N ASP A 67 7.02 7.45 -0.97
CA ASP A 67 6.41 7.68 -2.28
C ASP A 67 5.22 8.65 -2.20
N GLY A 68 4.70 8.88 -1.01
CA GLY A 68 3.62 9.82 -0.77
C GLY A 68 3.13 9.76 0.67
N ILE A 69 2.02 10.47 0.93
CA ILE A 69 1.37 10.47 2.24
C ILE A 69 -0.15 10.45 2.10
N TRP A 70 -0.81 10.00 3.14
CA TRP A 70 -2.25 10.14 3.30
C TRP A 70 -2.64 10.58 4.70
N ARG A 71 -3.70 11.39 4.80
CA ARG A 71 -4.25 11.85 6.08
C ARG A 71 -5.50 11.05 6.43
N CYS A 72 -5.48 10.43 7.59
CA CYS A 72 -6.61 9.67 8.11
C CYS A 72 -7.81 10.58 8.38
N GLU A 73 -8.98 10.24 7.85
CA GLU A 73 -10.19 11.05 8.04
C GLU A 73 -10.67 11.08 9.51
N LYS A 74 -10.39 10.05 10.31
CA LYS A 74 -10.89 9.96 11.69
C LYS A 74 -10.04 10.72 12.71
N CYS A 75 -8.72 10.64 12.59
CA CYS A 75 -7.79 11.20 13.58
C CYS A 75 -6.82 12.25 13.02
N ASN A 76 -6.91 12.56 11.72
CA ASN A 76 -6.06 13.52 11.01
C ASN A 76 -4.55 13.23 11.03
N LEU A 77 -4.11 12.04 11.47
CA LEU A 77 -2.71 11.65 11.39
C LEU A 77 -2.29 11.48 9.91
N GLU A 78 -1.12 12.03 9.58
CA GLU A 78 -0.40 11.77 8.33
C GLU A 78 0.32 10.41 8.40
N ASN A 79 0.01 9.55 7.43
CA ASN A 79 0.57 8.22 7.26
C ASN A 79 1.34 8.20 5.95
N GLU A 80 2.41 7.42 5.94
CA GLU A 80 3.31 7.33 4.80
C GLU A 80 2.81 6.30 3.79
N ILE A 81 3.09 6.53 2.51
CA ILE A 81 2.85 5.58 1.43
C ILE A 81 4.21 5.20 0.87
N VAL A 82 4.48 3.90 0.84
CA VAL A 82 5.69 3.34 0.22
C VAL A 82 5.26 2.34 -0.84
N LYS A 83 5.76 2.50 -2.05
CA LYS A 83 5.51 1.62 -3.19
C LYS A 83 6.48 0.46 -3.14
N ILE A 84 5.94 -0.74 -3.02
CA ILE A 84 6.71 -1.99 -2.92
C ILE A 84 6.51 -2.78 -4.23
N PRO A 85 7.58 -3.34 -4.83
CA PRO A 85 7.44 -4.24 -5.97
C PRO A 85 6.68 -5.52 -5.58
N GLY A 86 5.95 -6.10 -6.53
CA GLY A 86 5.26 -7.39 -6.34
C GLY A 86 3.78 -7.29 -5.98
N LYS A 87 3.31 -8.31 -5.23
CA LYS A 87 1.88 -8.61 -5.00
C LYS A 87 1.18 -7.64 -4.05
N TYR A 88 1.91 -7.06 -3.08
CA TYR A 88 1.36 -6.20 -2.03
C TYR A 88 1.91 -4.79 -2.14
N PRO A 89 1.45 -3.99 -3.12
CA PRO A 89 2.23 -2.90 -3.66
C PRO A 89 2.32 -1.67 -2.76
N LEU A 90 1.52 -1.60 -1.69
CA LEU A 90 1.51 -0.50 -0.70
C LEU A 90 1.58 -1.04 0.74
N GLY A 91 1.82 -2.35 0.93
CA GLY A 91 1.76 -2.99 2.24
C GLY A 91 0.39 -2.80 2.92
N PHE A 92 0.41 -2.55 4.23
CA PHE A 92 -0.78 -2.26 5.04
C PHE A 92 -1.11 -0.76 5.05
N LEU A 93 -2.28 -0.40 4.55
CA LEU A 93 -2.80 0.96 4.57
C LEU A 93 -3.73 1.18 5.77
N GLN A 94 -3.17 1.09 6.98
CA GLN A 94 -3.87 1.41 8.22
C GLN A 94 -3.27 2.63 8.89
N CYS A 95 -4.12 3.45 9.50
CA CYS A 95 -3.67 4.59 10.25
C CYS A 95 -2.81 4.14 11.45
N ARG A 96 -1.60 4.68 11.57
CA ARG A 96 -0.67 4.28 12.65
C ARG A 96 -1.23 4.54 14.05
N LEU A 97 -2.09 5.56 14.20
CA LEU A 97 -2.72 5.96 15.46
C LEU A 97 -4.04 5.23 15.74
N CYS A 98 -5.07 5.44 14.91
CA CYS A 98 -6.41 4.91 15.18
C CYS A 98 -6.70 3.53 14.56
N LYS A 99 -5.75 2.97 13.79
CA LYS A 99 -5.85 1.66 13.13
C LYS A 99 -6.92 1.52 12.05
N GLU A 100 -7.61 2.61 11.72
CA GLU A 100 -8.55 2.64 10.61
C GLU A 100 -7.86 2.41 9.27
N THR A 101 -8.45 1.54 8.46
CA THR A 101 -8.02 1.32 7.08
C THR A 101 -8.23 2.59 6.25
N TRP A 102 -7.32 2.86 5.33
CA TRP A 102 -7.46 3.94 4.36
C TRP A 102 -8.80 3.86 3.65
N SER A 103 -9.46 5.00 3.46
CA SER A 103 -10.75 5.10 2.77
C SER A 103 -10.67 6.14 1.64
N PRO A 104 -11.59 6.11 0.65
CA PRO A 104 -11.64 7.12 -0.41
C PRO A 104 -11.87 8.57 0.08
N ARG A 105 -12.21 8.74 1.37
CA ARG A 105 -12.38 10.05 2.02
C ARG A 105 -11.09 10.58 2.63
N CYS A 106 -10.09 9.72 2.80
CA CYS A 106 -8.78 10.14 3.26
C CYS A 106 -8.09 11.00 2.19
N VAL A 107 -7.43 12.08 2.61
CA VAL A 107 -6.65 12.92 1.70
C VAL A 107 -5.37 12.19 1.33
N THR A 108 -5.09 11.97 0.05
CA THR A 108 -3.88 11.28 -0.44
C THR A 108 -3.10 12.18 -1.38
N THR A 109 -1.77 12.04 -1.40
CA THR A 109 -0.96 12.54 -2.52
C THR A 109 -1.32 11.78 -3.80
N ASN A 110 -0.87 12.32 -4.94
CA ASN A 110 -1.14 11.78 -6.27
C ASN A 110 -0.78 10.30 -6.47
N VAL A 111 0.08 9.71 -5.62
CA VAL A 111 0.49 8.29 -5.70
C VAL A 111 -0.66 7.30 -5.51
N LEU A 112 -1.69 7.62 -4.74
CA LEU A 112 -2.79 6.71 -4.41
C LEU A 112 -4.13 7.37 -4.72
N LYS A 113 -4.88 6.78 -5.64
CA LYS A 113 -6.22 7.24 -6.01
C LYS A 113 -7.24 6.12 -5.83
N HIS A 114 -8.45 6.51 -5.44
CA HIS A 114 -9.59 5.61 -5.47
C HIS A 114 -9.92 5.27 -6.93
N ALA A 115 -10.08 3.98 -7.22
CA ALA A 115 -10.54 3.50 -8.52
C ALA A 115 -12.04 3.22 -8.43
N HIS A 116 -12.82 3.82 -9.32
CA HIS A 116 -14.25 3.51 -9.44
C HIS A 116 -14.42 2.32 -10.38
N LEU A 117 -15.04 1.24 -9.91
CA LEU A 117 -15.54 0.20 -10.80
C LEU A 117 -16.66 0.79 -11.65
N ILE A 118 -16.62 0.50 -12.95
CA ILE A 118 -17.78 0.70 -13.83
C ILE A 118 -18.74 -0.47 -13.55
N ALA A 119 -20.05 -0.24 -13.62
CA ALA A 119 -21.08 -1.23 -13.30
C ALA A 119 -20.76 -2.62 -13.91
N ASN A 120 -20.96 -3.68 -13.12
CA ASN A 120 -20.63 -5.10 -13.39
C ASN A 120 -19.21 -5.58 -13.02
N ASP A 121 -18.50 -4.91 -12.10
CA ASP A 121 -17.15 -5.29 -11.65
C ASP A 121 -16.08 -5.31 -12.78
N GLU A 122 -16.44 -4.84 -13.98
CA GLU A 122 -15.54 -4.70 -15.11
C GLU A 122 -14.84 -3.35 -15.05
N LEU A 123 -13.55 -3.35 -14.69
CA LEU A 123 -12.71 -2.18 -14.79
C LEU A 123 -12.15 -2.11 -16.23
N SER A 124 -12.81 -1.36 -17.11
CA SER A 124 -12.30 -1.12 -18.48
C SER A 124 -11.06 -0.22 -18.42
N LEU A 125 -9.89 -0.84 -18.43
CA LEU A 125 -8.62 -0.12 -18.35
C LEU A 125 -7.94 0.03 -19.71
N PRO A 126 -7.28 1.18 -19.97
CA PRO A 126 -6.37 1.28 -21.09
C PRO A 126 -5.22 0.28 -20.91
N PHE A 127 -4.78 -0.33 -22.01
CA PHE A 127 -3.68 -1.28 -21.98
C PHE A 127 -2.41 -0.62 -21.41
N TYR A 128 -1.87 -1.17 -20.33
CA TYR A 128 -0.64 -0.69 -19.71
C TYR A 128 0.55 -1.41 -20.31
N LYS A 129 1.54 -0.65 -20.82
CA LYS A 129 2.82 -1.21 -21.27
C LYS A 129 3.73 -1.61 -20.10
N SER A 130 3.45 -1.16 -18.88
CA SER A 130 4.24 -1.51 -17.71
C SER A 130 4.01 -2.97 -17.31
N LYS A 131 5.08 -3.65 -16.92
CA LYS A 131 5.00 -5.00 -16.33
C LYS A 131 4.12 -5.04 -15.07
N ASP A 132 3.98 -3.89 -14.41
CA ASP A 132 3.23 -3.76 -13.18
C ASP A 132 1.85 -3.16 -13.44
N ASN A 133 0.79 -3.90 -13.11
CA ASN A 133 -0.59 -3.41 -13.12
C ASN A 133 -0.78 -2.37 -12.00
N PRO A 134 -1.11 -1.10 -12.29
CA PRO A 134 -1.25 -0.08 -11.25
C PRO A 134 -2.47 -0.27 -10.36
N HIS A 135 -3.36 -1.21 -10.64
CA HIS A 135 -4.62 -1.39 -9.91
C HIS A 135 -4.50 -2.45 -8.82
N GLY A 136 -5.34 -2.30 -7.79
CA GLY A 136 -5.45 -3.26 -6.71
C GLY A 136 -6.68 -3.03 -5.85
N VAL A 137 -6.77 -3.83 -4.79
CA VAL A 137 -7.80 -3.74 -3.75
C VAL A 137 -7.15 -3.74 -2.38
N ILE A 138 -7.76 -3.04 -1.43
CA ILE A 138 -7.35 -3.02 -0.03
C ILE A 138 -8.34 -3.87 0.75
N CYS A 139 -7.82 -4.86 1.49
CA CYS A 139 -8.61 -5.69 2.39
C CYS A 139 -9.30 -4.80 3.44
N GLY A 140 -10.63 -4.89 3.54
CA GLY A 140 -11.40 -4.09 4.51
C GLY A 140 -11.02 -4.35 5.96
N ASP A 141 -10.64 -5.59 6.28
CA ASP A 141 -10.40 -6.03 7.67
C ASP A 141 -9.00 -5.65 8.17
N CYS A 142 -7.95 -5.98 7.40
CA CYS A 142 -6.56 -5.75 7.83
C CYS A 142 -5.87 -4.58 7.11
N GLY A 143 -6.47 -4.02 6.06
CA GLY A 143 -5.87 -2.94 5.28
C GLY A 143 -4.71 -3.35 4.36
N LEU A 144 -4.44 -4.65 4.18
CA LEU A 144 -3.41 -5.11 3.25
C LEU A 144 -3.83 -4.82 1.80
N SER A 145 -2.98 -4.11 1.07
CA SER A 145 -3.14 -3.82 -0.35
C SER A 145 -2.73 -5.03 -1.18
N VAL A 146 -3.52 -5.37 -2.20
CA VAL A 146 -3.24 -6.50 -3.10
C VAL A 146 -3.39 -6.04 -4.54
N ARG A 147 -2.37 -6.29 -5.36
CA ARG A 147 -2.37 -5.95 -6.78
C ARG A 147 -3.35 -6.84 -7.54
N ALA A 148 -4.08 -6.24 -8.49
CA ALA A 148 -4.92 -6.99 -9.42
C ALA A 148 -4.07 -7.78 -10.40
N LEU A 149 -4.49 -9.01 -10.70
CA LEU A 149 -3.88 -9.84 -11.73
C LEU A 149 -4.68 -9.69 -13.03
N PRO A 150 -4.04 -9.69 -14.21
CA PRO A 150 -4.78 -9.81 -15.46
C PRO A 150 -5.49 -11.17 -15.50
N ASP A 151 -6.75 -11.20 -15.90
CA ASP A 151 -7.43 -12.46 -16.20
C ASP A 151 -6.90 -13.02 -17.52
N ILE A 152 -6.10 -14.07 -17.44
CA ILE A 152 -5.41 -14.68 -18.60
C ILE A 152 -6.37 -15.58 -19.39
N ASN A 153 -7.57 -15.86 -18.87
CA ASN A 153 -8.54 -16.71 -19.58
C ASN A 153 -9.11 -16.01 -20.81
N ASP A 154 -9.15 -14.67 -20.84
CA ASP A 154 -9.52 -13.86 -21.99
C ASP A 154 -8.33 -13.63 -22.94
N ARG A 155 -7.79 -14.73 -23.46
CA ARG A 155 -6.68 -14.72 -24.44
C ARG A 155 -7.07 -14.27 -25.85
N GLU A 156 -8.28 -13.78 -26.05
CA GLU A 156 -8.70 -13.25 -27.34
C GLU A 156 -7.92 -11.97 -27.66
N VAL A 157 -6.90 -12.16 -28.51
CA VAL A 157 -6.19 -11.19 -29.35
C VAL A 157 -6.13 -9.77 -28.76
N LEU A 158 -4.99 -9.47 -28.14
CA LEU A 158 -4.57 -8.10 -27.76
C LEU A 158 -4.46 -7.20 -29.01
N THR A 159 -5.60 -6.76 -29.51
CA THR A 159 -5.69 -5.60 -30.40
C THR A 159 -5.54 -4.33 -29.56
N SER A 160 -5.21 -3.21 -30.18
CA SER A 160 -4.89 -1.94 -29.50
C SER A 160 -6.02 -1.35 -28.64
N SER A 161 -7.20 -1.98 -28.58
CA SER A 161 -8.36 -1.57 -27.78
C SER A 161 -8.90 -2.66 -26.84
N THR A 162 -8.17 -3.76 -26.61
CA THR A 162 -8.68 -4.86 -25.79
C THR A 162 -8.81 -4.44 -24.32
N ARG A 163 -10.03 -4.53 -23.78
CA ARG A 163 -10.30 -4.40 -22.35
C ARG A 163 -9.68 -5.58 -21.62
N ILE A 164 -8.95 -5.33 -20.55
CA ILE A 164 -8.38 -6.40 -19.72
C ILE A 164 -9.29 -6.57 -18.50
N ASN A 165 -9.82 -7.77 -18.32
CA ASN A 165 -10.50 -8.13 -17.08
C ASN A 165 -9.46 -8.29 -15.96
N LEU A 166 -9.77 -7.70 -14.80
CA LEU A 166 -8.93 -7.78 -13.61
C LEU A 166 -9.45 -8.86 -12.67
N ALA A 167 -8.59 -9.81 -12.33
CA ALA A 167 -8.84 -10.81 -11.31
C ALA A 167 -8.22 -10.38 -9.97
N PHE A 168 -8.96 -10.61 -8.89
CA PHE A 168 -8.49 -10.42 -7.52
C PHE A 168 -8.38 -11.77 -6.81
N PRO A 169 -7.44 -11.93 -5.88
CA PRO A 169 -7.38 -13.17 -5.11
C PRO A 169 -8.64 -13.36 -4.27
N SER A 170 -9.09 -14.61 -4.14
CA SER A 170 -10.31 -14.99 -3.43
C SER A 170 -10.27 -14.74 -1.92
N SER A 171 -9.07 -14.59 -1.35
CA SER A 171 -8.86 -14.34 0.08
C SER A 171 -7.60 -13.52 0.34
N CYS A 172 -7.64 -12.78 1.45
CA CYS A 172 -6.51 -12.08 2.03
C CYS A 172 -5.69 -13.04 2.91
N PRO A 173 -4.35 -12.86 3.03
CA PRO A 173 -3.53 -13.58 4.01
C PRO A 173 -4.01 -13.50 5.46
N CYS A 174 -4.79 -12.48 5.84
CA CYS A 174 -5.38 -12.39 7.18
C CYS A 174 -6.58 -13.34 7.39
N GLY A 175 -7.01 -14.08 6.36
CA GLY A 175 -8.18 -14.98 6.39
C GLY A 175 -9.48 -14.34 5.89
N ALA A 176 -9.51 -13.02 5.65
CA ALA A 176 -10.67 -12.35 5.10
C ALA A 176 -10.97 -12.83 3.67
N HIS A 177 -12.21 -13.17 3.38
CA HIS A 177 -12.64 -13.48 2.02
C HIS A 177 -12.80 -12.20 1.20
N TRP A 178 -12.57 -12.31 -0.12
CA TRP A 178 -12.84 -11.22 -1.04
C TRP A 178 -14.29 -10.74 -0.90
N SER A 179 -14.48 -9.42 -0.94
CA SER A 179 -15.79 -8.78 -0.90
C SER A 179 -15.81 -7.62 -1.89
N PRO A 180 -16.92 -7.37 -2.60
CA PRO A 180 -17.13 -6.16 -3.40
C PRO A 180 -16.99 -4.86 -2.60
N SER A 181 -17.08 -4.94 -1.26
CA SER A 181 -16.87 -3.79 -0.36
C SER A 181 -15.41 -3.45 -0.12
N TRP A 182 -14.46 -4.24 -0.63
CA TRP A 182 -13.04 -3.90 -0.56
C TRP A 182 -12.75 -2.66 -1.39
N ILE A 183 -11.71 -1.93 -1.00
CA ILE A 183 -11.49 -0.60 -1.53
C ILE A 183 -10.57 -0.70 -2.75
N TYR A 184 -11.11 -0.37 -3.91
CA TYR A 184 -10.39 -0.36 -5.17
C TYR A 184 -9.49 0.87 -5.26
N PHE A 185 -8.26 0.65 -5.70
CA PHE A 185 -7.29 1.73 -5.85
C PHE A 185 -6.48 1.62 -7.13
N ARG A 186 -5.88 2.75 -7.49
CA ARG A 186 -4.88 2.89 -8.54
C ARG A 186 -3.64 3.57 -7.97
N ILE A 187 -2.47 3.01 -8.28
CA ILE A 187 -1.17 3.62 -8.04
C ILE A 187 -0.82 4.47 -9.24
N ASP A 188 -0.68 5.77 -9.00
CA ASP A 188 -0.28 6.74 -10.03
C ASP A 188 1.22 7.08 -9.89
N ASP A 189 1.69 7.95 -10.78
CA ASP A 189 3.05 8.49 -10.71
C ASP A 189 3.24 9.32 -9.44
N ASN A 190 4.42 9.19 -8.84
CA ASN A 190 4.80 9.91 -7.62
C ASN A 190 5.98 10.85 -7.85
N SER A 191 6.36 11.08 -9.11
CA SER A 191 7.50 11.92 -9.46
C SER A 191 7.39 13.33 -8.86
N ASP A 192 6.19 13.92 -8.87
CA ASP A 192 5.94 15.23 -8.26
C ASP A 192 6.21 15.25 -6.76
N TYR A 193 5.94 14.15 -6.05
CA TYR A 193 6.19 14.05 -4.62
C TYR A 193 7.66 13.76 -4.31
N ARG A 194 8.26 12.77 -5.00
CA ARG A 194 9.65 12.34 -4.73
C ARG A 194 10.69 13.34 -5.21
N TYR A 195 10.50 13.93 -6.39
CA TYR A 195 11.49 14.81 -7.03
C TYR A 195 11.11 16.29 -6.92
N GLY A 196 9.86 16.61 -6.59
CA GLY A 196 9.39 17.97 -6.34
C GLY A 196 9.48 18.38 -4.87
N ASP A 197 8.62 19.33 -4.48
CA ASP A 197 8.45 19.74 -3.09
C ASP A 197 7.26 18.96 -2.47
N PRO A 198 7.51 18.04 -1.52
CA PRO A 198 6.46 17.26 -0.86
C PRO A 198 5.36 18.11 -0.23
N ASP A 199 5.69 19.29 0.32
CA ASP A 199 4.73 20.18 0.95
C ASP A 199 3.78 20.80 -0.08
N VAL A 200 4.29 21.12 -1.27
CA VAL A 200 3.49 21.67 -2.37
C VAL A 200 2.55 20.60 -2.93
N THR A 201 3.07 19.40 -3.21
CA THR A 201 2.25 18.29 -3.72
C THR A 201 1.16 17.90 -2.73
N TYR A 202 1.49 17.89 -1.43
CA TYR A 202 0.52 17.60 -0.39
C TYR A 202 -0.55 18.70 -0.22
N ALA A 203 -0.14 19.97 -0.30
CA ALA A 203 -1.07 21.10 -0.24
C ALA A 203 -2.09 21.05 -1.38
N ALA A 204 -1.66 20.71 -2.60
CA ALA A 204 -2.55 20.55 -3.76
C ALA A 204 -3.58 19.43 -3.54
N SER A 205 -3.17 18.29 -3.00
CA SER A 205 -4.09 17.20 -2.63
C SER A 205 -5.11 17.63 -1.58
N LEU A 206 -4.68 18.41 -0.58
CA LEU A 206 -5.59 18.96 0.42
C LEU A 206 -6.61 19.91 -0.22
N GLU A 207 -6.17 20.84 -1.08
CA GLU A 207 -7.06 21.74 -1.82
C GLU A 207 -8.09 20.98 -2.67
N GLN A 208 -7.68 19.89 -3.33
CA GLN A 208 -8.60 19.05 -4.11
C GLN A 208 -9.64 18.37 -3.22
N CYS A 209 -9.23 17.77 -2.10
CA CYS A 209 -10.16 17.13 -1.17
C CYS A 209 -11.14 18.13 -0.52
N LEU A 210 -10.66 19.33 -0.17
CA LEU A 210 -11.53 20.40 0.32
C LEU A 210 -12.54 20.79 -0.77
N SER A 211 -12.09 20.96 -2.02
CA SER A 211 -12.97 21.33 -3.13
C SER A 211 -14.10 20.29 -3.37
N ILE A 212 -13.78 19.00 -3.34
CA ILE A 212 -14.79 17.92 -3.46
C ILE A 212 -15.76 17.93 -2.27
N SER A 213 -15.25 18.19 -1.07
CA SER A 213 -16.09 18.27 0.13
C SER A 213 -17.04 19.47 0.07
N MET A 214 -16.58 20.58 -0.49
CA MET A 214 -17.38 21.78 -0.70
C MET A 214 -18.47 21.57 -1.74
N GLU A 215 -18.15 20.97 -2.89
CA GLU A 215 -19.15 20.63 -3.92
C GLU A 215 -20.27 19.74 -3.36
N LYS A 216 -19.93 18.78 -2.48
CA LYS A 216 -20.93 17.95 -1.79
C LYS A 216 -21.82 18.76 -0.85
N LEU A 217 -21.26 19.74 -0.14
CA LEU A 217 -22.03 20.62 0.76
C LEU A 217 -22.97 21.54 -0.03
N GLU A 218 -22.50 22.09 -1.14
CA GLU A 218 -23.32 22.89 -2.06
C GLU A 218 -24.50 22.06 -2.61
N ASN A 219 -24.21 20.85 -3.10
CA ASN A 219 -25.23 19.93 -3.59
C ASN A 219 -26.22 19.46 -2.50
N SER A 220 -25.82 19.51 -1.22
CA SER A 220 -26.71 19.21 -0.09
C SER A 220 -27.63 20.36 0.32
N GLY A 221 -27.56 21.52 -0.36
CA GLY A 221 -28.39 22.69 -0.07
C GLY A 221 -27.94 23.49 1.17
N ASN A 222 -26.71 23.28 1.64
CA ASN A 222 -26.18 23.93 2.84
C ASN A 222 -25.57 25.31 2.51
N VAL A 223 -26.42 26.33 2.38
CA VAL A 223 -26.09 27.67 1.84
C VAL A 223 -25.02 28.43 2.65
N GLY A 224 -24.81 28.10 3.94
CA GLY A 224 -23.91 28.85 4.83
C GLY A 224 -22.42 28.81 4.48
N VAL A 225 -21.96 27.79 3.74
CA VAL A 225 -20.52 27.54 3.47
C VAL A 225 -20.00 28.38 2.30
N VAL A 226 -20.88 28.71 1.35
CA VAL A 226 -20.54 29.40 0.09
C VAL A 226 -20.02 30.84 0.33
N CYS A 227 -20.54 31.53 1.35
CA CYS A 227 -20.21 32.94 1.61
C CYS A 227 -18.75 33.15 2.10
N GLN A 228 -18.16 32.19 2.79
CA GLN A 228 -16.80 32.35 3.35
C GLN A 228 -15.69 32.01 2.36
N GLU A 229 -15.99 31.26 1.30
CA GLU A 229 -15.02 30.91 0.26
C GLU A 229 -14.70 32.11 -0.64
N THR A 230 -15.72 32.86 -1.04
CA THR A 230 -15.57 34.07 -1.85
C THR A 230 -14.58 35.02 -1.18
N ARG A 231 -14.71 35.20 0.15
CA ARG A 231 -13.80 36.03 0.95
C ARG A 231 -12.37 35.50 0.98
N ALA A 232 -12.17 34.18 1.09
CA ALA A 232 -10.82 33.60 1.08
C ALA A 232 -10.13 33.75 -0.30
N ARG A 233 -10.89 33.63 -1.40
CA ARG A 233 -10.37 33.89 -2.77
C ARG A 233 -10.02 35.36 -2.96
N GLU A 234 -10.86 36.28 -2.50
CA GLU A 234 -10.62 37.72 -2.54
C GLU A 234 -9.32 38.09 -1.80
N LEU A 235 -9.10 37.56 -0.59
CA LEU A 235 -7.89 37.81 0.19
C LEU A 235 -6.62 37.26 -0.48
N ARG A 236 -6.70 36.15 -1.23
CA ARG A 236 -5.59 35.60 -2.01
C ARG A 236 -5.29 36.49 -3.22
N HIS A 237 -6.33 36.91 -3.95
CA HIS A 237 -6.17 37.80 -5.11
C HIS A 237 -5.63 39.18 -4.72
N SER A 238 -5.95 39.66 -3.51
CA SER A 238 -5.41 40.92 -2.99
C SER A 238 -3.99 40.80 -2.41
N GLY A 239 -3.37 39.60 -2.46
CA GLY A 239 -2.02 39.36 -1.93
C GLY A 239 -1.91 39.48 -0.41
N GLN A 240 -3.03 39.57 0.31
CA GLN A 240 -3.06 39.81 1.76
C GLN A 240 -2.69 38.55 2.57
N ILE A 241 -2.76 37.38 1.96
CA ILE A 241 -2.40 36.11 2.57
C ILE A 241 -1.57 35.27 1.61
N SER A 242 -0.53 34.61 2.12
CA SER A 242 0.23 33.64 1.33
C SER A 242 -0.64 32.45 0.94
N VAL A 243 -0.29 31.74 -0.14
CA VAL A 243 -1.03 30.54 -0.60
C VAL A 243 -1.22 29.55 0.55
N ARG A 244 -0.15 29.27 1.30
CA ARG A 244 -0.18 28.42 2.50
C ARG A 244 -1.20 28.93 3.53
N SER A 245 -1.18 30.22 3.86
CA SER A 245 -2.11 30.80 4.84
C SER A 245 -3.57 30.76 4.37
N SER A 246 -3.82 30.89 3.06
CA SER A 246 -5.15 30.78 2.49
C SER A 246 -5.70 29.35 2.54
N ILE A 247 -4.85 28.34 2.35
CA ILE A 247 -5.23 26.93 2.48
C ILE A 247 -5.58 26.61 3.94
N TYR A 248 -4.76 27.05 4.89
CA TYR A 248 -5.05 26.87 6.32
C TYR A 248 -6.29 27.64 6.77
N ALA A 249 -6.51 28.85 6.25
CA ALA A 249 -7.74 29.61 6.50
C ALA A 249 -8.96 28.87 5.94
N ARG A 250 -8.93 28.37 4.69
CA ARG A 250 -10.02 27.58 4.09
C ARG A 250 -10.29 26.30 4.88
N ALA A 251 -9.24 25.59 5.30
CA ALA A 251 -9.37 24.39 6.12
C ALA A 251 -9.99 24.69 7.50
N ASN A 252 -9.61 25.81 8.15
CA ASN A 252 -10.21 26.24 9.42
C ASN A 252 -11.69 26.64 9.24
N LEU A 253 -12.04 27.36 8.17
CA LEU A 253 -13.42 27.77 7.90
C LEU A 253 -14.31 26.54 7.67
N LEU A 254 -13.80 25.53 6.95
CA LEU A 254 -14.49 24.25 6.77
C LEU A 254 -14.62 23.47 8.08
N TYR A 255 -13.57 23.46 8.91
CA TYR A 255 -13.62 22.86 10.24
C TYR A 255 -14.69 23.52 11.13
N THR A 256 -14.86 24.86 11.05
CA THR A 256 -15.90 25.58 11.80
C THR A 256 -17.30 25.43 11.22
N ALA A 257 -17.43 25.09 9.95
CA ALA A 257 -18.71 24.89 9.26
C ALA A 257 -19.27 23.46 9.41
N LEU A 258 -18.45 22.50 9.84
CA LEU A 258 -18.93 21.16 10.20
C LEU A 258 -19.88 21.28 11.40
N PRO A 259 -21.06 20.63 11.38
CA PRO A 259 -21.99 20.66 12.50
C PRO A 259 -21.28 20.16 13.77
N TYR A 260 -21.32 21.00 14.80
CA TYR A 260 -20.68 20.76 16.09
C TYR A 260 -21.38 19.59 16.80
N ASP A 261 -21.00 18.35 16.49
CA ASP A 261 -21.51 17.18 17.19
C ASP A 261 -20.83 17.07 18.56
N LYS A 262 -21.55 17.51 19.60
CA LYS A 262 -21.11 17.47 21.00
C LYS A 262 -20.77 16.04 21.47
N SER A 263 -21.27 15.00 20.79
CA SER A 263 -20.98 13.60 21.16
C SER A 263 -19.50 13.23 20.94
N TYR A 264 -18.85 13.82 19.94
CA TYR A 264 -17.47 13.49 19.53
C TYR A 264 -16.42 13.93 20.56
N PHE A 265 -16.65 15.05 21.24
CA PHE A 265 -15.72 15.59 22.26
C PHE A 265 -15.98 15.07 23.68
N SER A 266 -17.15 14.49 23.96
CA SER A 266 -17.43 13.91 25.29
C SER A 266 -16.51 12.73 25.66
N LYS A 267 -15.92 12.06 24.65
CA LYS A 267 -15.03 10.91 24.81
C LYS A 267 -13.56 11.28 24.98
N TYR A 268 -13.16 12.49 24.61
CA TYR A 268 -11.77 12.97 24.74
C TYR A 268 -11.71 14.00 25.88
N LYS A 269 -11.28 13.53 27.06
CA LYS A 269 -11.01 14.39 28.23
C LYS A 269 -10.13 15.58 27.83
N ARG A 270 -10.54 16.77 28.28
CA ARG A 270 -10.01 18.14 28.07
C ARG A 270 -8.49 18.38 28.22
N ASN A 271 -7.65 17.38 28.47
CA ASN A 271 -6.28 17.61 28.93
C ASN A 271 -5.16 17.28 27.91
N GLN A 272 -5.44 17.07 26.62
CA GLN A 272 -4.39 16.74 25.65
C GLN A 272 -4.37 17.55 24.35
N ILE A 273 -5.15 18.63 24.23
CA ILE A 273 -5.10 19.51 23.06
C ILE A 273 -4.77 20.95 23.48
N ALA A 274 -3.55 21.14 23.98
CA ALA A 274 -2.77 22.38 23.96
C ALA A 274 -1.34 21.98 24.37
N PRO A 275 -0.29 22.12 23.52
CA PRO A 275 0.04 23.35 22.79
C PRO A 275 0.60 23.09 21.37
N CYS A 276 -0.19 23.33 20.30
CA CYS A 276 0.35 23.42 18.93
C CYS A 276 -0.07 24.69 18.18
N LEU A 277 -0.78 25.63 18.83
CA LEU A 277 -1.22 26.87 18.19
C LEU A 277 -0.70 28.07 18.98
N GLY A 278 0.56 28.43 18.72
CA GLY A 278 1.22 29.62 19.24
C GLY A 278 0.77 30.92 18.54
N PHE A 279 -0.53 31.19 18.49
CA PHE A 279 -1.07 32.47 18.04
C PHE A 279 -2.08 33.01 19.06
N THR A 280 -1.57 33.58 20.15
CA THR A 280 -2.32 34.49 21.01
C THR A 280 -1.65 35.84 21.00
N ARG A 281 -1.84 36.59 19.91
CA ARG A 281 -1.84 38.06 19.97
C ARG A 281 -3.00 38.58 19.12
N PRO A 282 -3.94 39.34 19.69
CA PRO A 282 -4.96 40.01 18.90
C PRO A 282 -4.29 41.08 18.03
N ILE A 283 -4.65 41.11 16.75
CA ILE A 283 -4.36 42.22 15.85
C ILE A 283 -5.21 43.40 16.35
N GLN A 284 -4.56 44.43 16.91
CA GLN A 284 -5.21 45.71 17.13
C GLN A 284 -5.39 46.39 15.76
N ALA A 285 -6.64 46.74 15.45
CA ALA A 285 -6.97 47.52 14.26
C ALA A 285 -6.43 48.95 14.40
N TYR A 286 -5.75 49.41 13.35
CA TYR A 286 -5.50 50.83 13.07
C TYR A 286 -6.41 51.25 11.91
#